data_AF-A0A086PE78-F1
#
_entry.id   AF-A0A086PE78-F1
#
_cell.length_a   1.000
_cell.length_b   1.000
_cell.length_c   1.000
_cell.angle_alpha   90.00
_cell.angle_beta   90.00
_cell.angle_gamma   90.00
#
_symmetry.space_group_name_H-M   'P 1'
#
loop_
_entity.id
_entity.type
_entity.pdbx_description
1 polymer ?
#
loop_
_entity_poly.entity_id
_entity_poly.type
_entity_poly.pdbx_seq_one_letter_code
_entity_poly.pdbx_strand_id
1 'polypeptide(L)'
;MSMDYICSHYGVPARQGGRVRYTGGRHPQLGTIVDAQGAHLLIQIDGMQHAMPYHPTWQIEYLEAEADHAQLLSMWVIIDNPSDHPGKFVAHRWLIGSGVQAATHQCLVGNTLDDVRAQLPAFRVKLARDPSDDRVIVETWI
;
A
#
# COMPACT_ATOMS: atom_id res chain seq x y z
N MET A 1 -23.22 -4.20 12.21
CA MET A 1 -21.97 -4.97 12.23
C MET A 1 -20.97 -4.19 11.39
N SER A 2 -19.76 -3.92 11.88
CA SER A 2 -18.80 -3.06 11.17
C SER A 2 -17.84 -3.87 10.29
N MET A 3 -17.20 -3.18 9.35
CA MET A 3 -16.08 -3.69 8.57
C MET A 3 -14.97 -4.29 9.47
N ASP A 4 -14.65 -3.61 10.58
CA ASP A 4 -13.62 -4.02 11.53
C ASP A 4 -13.90 -5.39 12.17
N TYR A 5 -15.17 -5.70 12.44
CA TYR A 5 -15.57 -7.01 12.96
C TYR A 5 -15.25 -8.11 11.95
N ILE A 6 -15.56 -7.90 10.67
CA ILE A 6 -15.30 -8.88 9.60
C ILE A 6 -13.79 -9.10 9.44
N CYS A 7 -13.01 -8.03 9.42
CA CYS A 7 -11.55 -8.12 9.30
C CYS A 7 -10.96 -8.90 10.48
N SER A 8 -11.40 -8.59 11.70
CA SER A 8 -10.92 -9.26 12.92
C SER A 8 -11.36 -10.73 12.99
N HIS A 9 -12.60 -11.04 12.59
CA HIS A 9 -13.16 -12.38 12.70
C HIS A 9 -12.60 -13.35 11.64
N TYR A 10 -12.48 -12.89 10.40
CA TYR A 10 -12.03 -13.72 9.28
C TYR A 10 -10.55 -13.57 8.93
N GLY A 11 -9.84 -12.60 9.54
CA GLY A 11 -8.42 -12.34 9.25
C GLY A 11 -8.19 -11.80 7.83
N VAL A 12 -9.14 -11.06 7.27
CA VAL A 12 -9.09 -10.55 5.89
C VAL A 12 -8.74 -9.06 5.86
N PRO A 13 -8.01 -8.58 4.84
CA PRO A 13 -7.61 -7.16 4.72
C PRO A 13 -8.72 -6.29 4.10
N ALA A 14 -9.99 -6.57 4.44
CA ALA A 14 -11.12 -5.88 3.84
C ALA A 14 -11.17 -4.41 4.28
N ARG A 15 -11.50 -3.51 3.36
CA ARG A 15 -11.77 -2.09 3.68
C ARG A 15 -12.77 -1.50 2.71
N GLN A 16 -13.53 -0.51 3.16
CA GLN A 16 -14.42 0.24 2.28
C GLN A 16 -13.60 0.92 1.17
N GLY A 17 -14.09 0.84 -0.07
CA GLY A 17 -13.36 1.23 -1.28
C GLY A 17 -12.26 0.26 -1.72
N GLY A 18 -12.03 -0.82 -0.98
CA GLY A 18 -11.05 -1.86 -1.32
C GLY A 18 -11.45 -2.60 -2.60
N ARG A 19 -10.45 -2.90 -3.43
CA ARG A 19 -10.67 -3.60 -4.70
C ARG A 19 -10.54 -5.10 -4.53
N VAL A 20 -11.38 -5.86 -5.23
CA VAL A 20 -11.38 -7.32 -5.15
C VAL A 20 -11.55 -7.94 -6.53
N ARG A 21 -11.11 -9.20 -6.67
CA ARG A 21 -11.49 -10.10 -7.75
C ARG A 21 -12.32 -11.24 -7.18
N TYR A 22 -13.55 -11.37 -7.65
CA TYR A 22 -14.45 -12.48 -7.34
C TYR A 22 -14.29 -13.60 -8.37
N THR A 23 -13.98 -14.81 -7.91
CA THR A 23 -13.68 -15.97 -8.76
C THR A 23 -14.73 -17.08 -8.70
N GLY A 24 -15.83 -16.89 -7.97
CA GLY A 24 -16.88 -17.90 -7.79
C GLY A 24 -17.90 -17.96 -8.94
N GLY A 25 -17.83 -17.04 -9.91
CA GLY A 25 -18.67 -17.01 -11.10
C GLY A 25 -18.11 -17.82 -12.27
N ARG A 26 -18.75 -17.74 -13.45
CA ARG A 26 -18.24 -18.37 -14.69
C ARG A 26 -16.90 -17.78 -15.15
N HIS A 27 -16.69 -16.50 -14.87
CA HIS A 27 -15.47 -15.76 -15.16
C HIS A 27 -15.09 -14.92 -13.94
N PRO A 28 -13.80 -14.66 -13.70
CA PRO A 28 -13.39 -13.71 -12.67
C PRO A 28 -13.97 -12.33 -12.94
N GLN A 29 -14.49 -11.69 -11.89
CA GLN A 29 -15.12 -10.37 -11.97
C GLN A 29 -14.44 -9.42 -10.99
N LEU A 30 -14.16 -8.20 -11.42
CA LEU A 30 -13.66 -7.16 -10.52
C LEU A 30 -14.81 -6.48 -9.80
N GLY A 31 -14.56 -6.09 -8.55
CA GLY A 31 -15.54 -5.36 -7.75
C GLY A 31 -14.91 -4.51 -6.67
N THR A 32 -15.73 -3.63 -6.10
CA THR A 32 -15.34 -2.71 -5.01
C THR A 32 -16.16 -3.03 -3.78
N ILE A 33 -15.51 -3.14 -2.62
CA ILE A 33 -16.20 -3.30 -1.35
C ILE A 33 -16.80 -1.95 -0.97
N VAL A 34 -18.13 -1.87 -0.92
CA VAL A 34 -18.84 -0.61 -0.67
C VAL A 34 -19.31 -0.49 0.77
N ASP A 35 -19.60 -1.61 1.44
CA ASP A 35 -20.08 -1.65 2.83
C ASP A 35 -19.98 -3.09 3.40
N ALA A 36 -20.52 -3.32 4.60
CA ALA A 36 -20.61 -4.61 5.26
C ALA A 36 -22.02 -4.86 5.80
N GLN A 37 -22.52 -6.10 5.66
CA GLN A 37 -23.81 -6.51 6.19
C GLN A 37 -23.70 -7.85 6.92
N GLY A 38 -23.87 -7.82 8.25
CA GLY A 38 -23.70 -8.99 9.09
C GLY A 38 -22.26 -9.52 9.00
N ALA A 39 -22.11 -10.79 8.60
CA ALA A 39 -20.81 -11.43 8.39
C ALA A 39 -20.33 -11.40 6.92
N HIS A 40 -20.97 -10.59 6.07
CA HIS A 40 -20.67 -10.51 4.63
C HIS A 40 -20.19 -9.12 4.23
N LEU A 41 -19.36 -9.08 3.18
CA LEU A 41 -18.97 -7.85 2.50
C LEU A 41 -20.02 -7.51 1.45
N LEU A 42 -20.46 -6.25 1.40
CA LEU A 42 -21.23 -5.75 0.27
C LEU A 42 -20.26 -5.31 -0.82
N ILE A 43 -20.28 -6.00 -1.96
CA ILE A 43 -19.37 -5.78 -3.07
C ILE A 43 -20.18 -5.40 -4.30
N GLN A 44 -19.83 -4.26 -4.88
CA GLN A 44 -20.34 -3.82 -6.18
C GLN A 44 -19.44 -4.40 -7.26
N ILE A 45 -19.93 -5.39 -8.00
CA ILE A 45 -19.24 -5.90 -9.20
C ILE A 45 -19.33 -4.86 -10.31
N ASP A 46 -18.24 -4.70 -11.06
CA ASP A 46 -18.18 -3.76 -12.18
C ASP A 46 -19.27 -4.04 -13.22
N GLY A 47 -19.96 -2.98 -13.64
CA GLY A 47 -21.05 -3.07 -14.61
C GLY A 47 -22.36 -3.62 -14.05
N MET A 48 -22.41 -4.05 -12.79
CA MET A 48 -23.68 -4.34 -12.11
C MET A 48 -24.27 -3.07 -11.50
N GLN A 49 -25.59 -3.05 -11.32
CA GLN A 49 -26.31 -1.88 -10.77
C GLN A 49 -26.34 -1.87 -9.23
N HIS A 50 -26.25 -3.03 -8.59
CA HIS A 50 -26.43 -3.15 -7.14
C HIS A 50 -25.32 -3.99 -6.52
N ALA A 51 -24.93 -3.63 -5.30
CA ALA A 51 -23.98 -4.38 -4.51
C ALA A 51 -24.67 -5.60 -3.91
N MET A 52 -23.93 -6.70 -3.85
CA MET A 52 -24.42 -7.98 -3.32
C MET A 52 -23.56 -8.42 -2.14
N PRO A 53 -24.10 -9.21 -1.20
CA PRO A 53 -23.34 -9.77 -0.10
C PRO A 53 -22.46 -10.95 -0.56
N TYR A 54 -21.19 -10.93 -0.16
CA TYR A 54 -20.21 -11.99 -0.42
C TYR A 54 -19.53 -12.43 0.86
N HIS A 55 -19.23 -13.73 0.96
CA HIS A 55 -18.51 -14.25 2.11
C HIS A 55 -17.04 -13.80 2.03
N PRO A 56 -16.46 -13.25 3.12
CA PRO A 56 -15.15 -12.58 3.06
C PRO A 56 -13.98 -13.47 2.62
N THR A 57 -14.08 -14.78 2.84
CA THR A 57 -13.00 -15.74 2.52
C THR A 57 -13.30 -16.62 1.31
N TRP A 58 -14.50 -16.54 0.73
CA TRP A 58 -14.90 -17.47 -0.33
C TRP A 58 -14.77 -16.83 -1.69
N GLN A 59 -13.80 -17.29 -2.49
CA GLN A 59 -13.62 -16.86 -3.87
C GLN A 59 -13.44 -15.33 -4.00
N ILE A 60 -12.88 -14.69 -2.98
CA ILE A 60 -12.52 -13.27 -2.97
C ILE A 60 -11.00 -13.18 -2.88
N GLU A 61 -10.40 -12.66 -3.93
CA GLU A 61 -9.03 -12.17 -3.89
C GLU A 61 -9.07 -10.69 -3.55
N TYR A 62 -8.48 -10.32 -2.42
CA TYR A 62 -8.27 -8.92 -2.06
C TYR A 62 -7.14 -8.39 -2.91
N LEU A 63 -7.49 -7.50 -3.83
CA LEU A 63 -6.48 -6.78 -4.57
C LEU A 63 -6.01 -5.70 -3.61
N GLU A 64 -4.71 -5.67 -3.31
CA GLU A 64 -4.12 -4.45 -2.77
C GLU A 64 -4.64 -3.32 -3.63
N ALA A 65 -5.12 -2.24 -3.00
CA ALA A 65 -5.33 -1.07 -3.83
C ALA A 65 -3.94 -0.73 -4.34
N GLU A 66 -3.75 -1.01 -5.62
CA GLU A 66 -3.17 -0.05 -6.52
C GLU A 66 -3.96 1.25 -6.28
N ALA A 67 -3.65 1.95 -5.18
CA ALA A 67 -3.89 3.37 -5.09
C ALA A 67 -3.07 3.89 -6.24
N ASP A 68 -3.72 4.07 -7.40
CA ASP A 68 -3.15 4.34 -8.71
C ASP A 68 -1.64 4.61 -8.60
N HIS A 69 -0.82 3.56 -8.71
CA HIS A 69 0.64 3.75 -8.70
C HIS A 69 1.06 4.71 -9.84
N ALA A 70 0.17 4.90 -10.82
CA ALA A 70 0.30 5.88 -11.89
C ALA A 70 0.04 7.34 -11.48
N GLN A 71 -0.66 7.62 -10.36
CA GLN A 71 -0.96 8.99 -9.89
C GLN A 71 -0.22 9.39 -8.61
N LEU A 72 0.29 8.42 -7.83
CA LEU A 72 1.09 8.68 -6.64
C LEU A 72 2.59 8.64 -6.97
N LEU A 73 3.29 9.71 -6.59
CA LEU A 73 4.74 9.74 -6.66
C LEU A 73 5.31 8.73 -5.65
N SER A 74 6.06 7.76 -6.15
CA SER A 74 6.84 6.85 -5.31
C SER A 74 8.19 7.49 -5.02
N MET A 75 8.46 7.80 -3.76
CA MET A 75 9.72 8.40 -3.34
C MET A 75 10.42 7.49 -2.32
N TRP A 76 11.74 7.35 -2.40
CA TRP A 76 12.55 6.67 -1.39
C TRP A 76 13.38 7.70 -0.66
N VAL A 77 13.31 7.69 0.67
CA VAL A 77 14.08 8.58 1.53
C VAL A 77 15.06 7.73 2.32
N ILE A 78 16.36 7.96 2.11
CA ILE A 78 17.43 7.29 2.84
C ILE A 78 17.79 8.14 4.06
N ILE A 79 17.73 7.52 5.23
CA ILE A 79 18.10 8.11 6.51
C ILE A 79 19.29 7.37 7.12
N ASP A 80 20.19 8.11 7.77
CA ASP A 80 21.36 7.58 8.47
C ASP A 80 21.09 7.42 9.97
N ASN A 81 21.38 6.25 10.50
CA ASN A 81 21.31 5.92 11.92
C ASN A 81 19.93 6.23 12.55
N PRO A 82 18.81 5.74 11.97
CA PRO A 82 17.50 5.93 12.58
C PRO A 82 17.41 5.12 13.88
N SER A 83 16.53 5.55 14.79
CA SER A 83 16.42 4.98 16.14
C SER A 83 16.03 3.50 16.16
N ASP A 84 15.30 3.04 15.15
CA ASP A 84 14.87 1.64 14.98
C ASP A 84 15.93 0.75 14.30
N HIS A 85 16.91 1.35 13.61
CA HIS A 85 18.06 0.65 13.03
C HIS A 85 19.38 1.38 13.30
N PRO A 86 19.89 1.36 14.55
CA PRO A 86 21.13 2.05 14.90
C PRO A 86 22.33 1.57 14.08
N GLY A 87 23.12 2.51 13.59
CA GLY A 87 24.34 2.30 12.79
C GLY A 87 24.08 1.81 11.36
N LYS A 88 22.85 1.96 10.85
CA LYS A 88 22.46 1.55 9.48
C LYS A 88 21.99 2.74 8.66
N PHE A 89 22.03 2.55 7.34
CA PHE A 89 21.28 3.36 6.40
C PHE A 89 19.96 2.66 6.09
N VAL A 90 18.85 3.38 6.14
CA VAL A 90 17.52 2.83 5.85
C VAL A 90 16.82 3.68 4.81
N ALA A 91 16.39 3.08 3.70
CA ALA A 91 15.49 3.71 2.75
C ALA A 91 14.04 3.35 3.08
N HIS A 92 13.20 4.33 3.38
CA HIS A 92 11.75 4.14 3.47
C HIS A 92 11.09 4.54 2.16
N ARG A 93 10.19 3.70 1.65
CA ARG A 93 9.34 4.09 0.51
C ARG A 93 8.14 4.88 0.98
N TRP A 94 7.96 6.04 0.39
CA TRP A 94 6.84 6.94 0.56
C TRP A 94 5.96 6.97 -0.68
N LEU A 95 4.65 7.11 -0.46
CA LEU A 95 3.68 7.42 -1.50
C LEU A 95 3.13 8.83 -1.23
N ILE A 96 3.25 9.69 -2.24
CA ILE A 96 2.89 11.11 -2.15
C ILE A 96 1.93 11.47 -3.29
N GLY A 97 0.79 12.08 -2.97
CA GLY A 97 -0.17 12.58 -3.96
C GLY A 97 -1.62 12.44 -3.47
N SER A 98 -2.55 13.20 -4.08
CA SER A 98 -4.00 13.17 -3.76
C SER A 98 -4.32 13.25 -2.25
N GLY A 99 -3.57 14.08 -1.51
CA GLY A 99 -3.71 14.22 -0.05
C GLY A 99 -3.07 13.10 0.79
N VAL A 100 -2.44 12.12 0.14
CA VAL A 100 -1.65 11.06 0.78
C VAL A 100 -0.20 11.52 0.94
N GLN A 101 0.31 11.38 2.15
CA GLN A 101 1.73 11.50 2.48
C GLN A 101 2.05 10.42 3.52
N ALA A 102 2.35 9.21 3.05
CA ALA A 102 2.50 8.05 3.92
C ALA A 102 3.74 7.23 3.59
N ALA A 103 4.48 6.86 4.64
CA ALA A 103 5.47 5.81 4.57
C ALA A 103 4.76 4.46 4.42
N THR A 104 5.25 3.63 3.52
CA THR A 104 4.81 2.24 3.37
C THR A 104 5.60 1.33 4.30
N HIS A 105 5.19 0.07 4.40
CA HIS A 105 5.96 -0.95 5.12
C HIS A 105 7.25 -1.38 4.38
N GLN A 106 7.50 -0.89 3.17
CA GLN A 106 8.70 -1.21 2.42
C GLN A 106 9.89 -0.38 2.93
N CYS A 107 10.89 -1.07 3.46
CA CYS A 107 12.18 -0.52 3.85
C CYS A 107 13.33 -1.34 3.23
N LEU A 108 14.43 -0.65 2.90
CA LEU A 108 15.69 -1.27 2.49
C LEU A 108 16.74 -0.87 3.50
N VAL A 109 17.51 -1.84 4.00
CA VAL A 109 18.51 -1.60 5.06
C VAL A 109 19.88 -1.97 4.54
N GLY A 110 20.87 -1.13 4.85
CA GLY A 110 22.27 -1.34 4.46
C GLY A 110 23.24 -0.91 5.56
N ASN A 111 24.46 -1.46 5.51
CA ASN A 111 25.54 -1.03 6.41
C ASN A 111 26.23 0.23 5.87
N THR A 112 26.19 0.42 4.56
CA THR A 112 26.69 1.60 3.86
C THR A 112 25.58 2.24 3.02
N LEU A 113 25.79 3.50 2.64
CA LEU A 113 24.88 4.19 1.73
C LEU A 113 24.83 3.49 0.34
N ASP A 114 25.95 2.95 -0.13
CA ASP A 114 26.01 2.23 -1.39
C ASP A 114 25.25 0.90 -1.36
N ASP A 115 25.24 0.20 -0.22
CA ASP A 115 24.43 -1.02 -0.05
C ASP A 115 22.94 -0.73 -0.26
N VAL A 116 22.46 0.41 0.23
CA VAL A 116 21.05 0.82 0.08
C VAL A 116 20.78 1.25 -1.36
N ARG A 117 21.68 2.02 -1.98
CA ARG A 117 21.55 2.42 -3.39
C ARG A 117 21.46 1.23 -4.33
N ALA A 118 22.25 0.18 -4.10
CA ALA A 118 22.23 -1.03 -4.92
C ALA A 118 20.91 -1.82 -4.83
N GLN A 119 20.13 -1.61 -3.77
CA GLN A 119 18.83 -2.25 -3.54
C GLN A 119 17.65 -1.42 -4.07
N LEU A 120 17.87 -0.14 -4.40
CA LEU A 120 16.80 0.70 -4.94
C LEU A 120 16.28 0.11 -6.26
N PRO A 121 14.97 0.24 -6.54
CA PRO A 121 14.42 -0.16 -7.82
C PRO A 121 15.13 0.53 -8.98
N ALA A 122 15.20 -0.14 -10.14
CA ALA A 122 15.81 0.43 -11.34
C ALA A 122 15.12 1.76 -11.77
N PHE A 123 15.88 2.59 -12.50
CA PHE A 123 15.42 3.86 -13.09
C PHE A 123 15.01 4.95 -12.08
N ARG A 124 15.65 4.98 -10.91
CA ARG A 124 15.48 6.08 -9.94
C ARG A 124 16.40 7.26 -10.24
N VAL A 125 15.91 8.47 -10.00
CA VAL A 125 16.70 9.71 -10.07
C VAL A 125 16.90 10.25 -8.67
N LYS A 126 18.15 10.52 -8.32
CA LYS A 126 18.50 11.18 -7.06
C LYS A 126 18.10 12.65 -7.14
N LEU A 127 17.31 13.10 -6.18
CA LEU A 127 16.97 14.51 -5.99
C LEU A 127 18.08 15.21 -5.20
N ALA A 128 18.33 16.49 -5.49
CA ALA A 128 19.19 17.31 -4.67
C ALA A 128 18.56 17.49 -3.27
N ARG A 129 19.40 17.48 -2.24
CA ARG A 129 18.97 17.74 -0.86
C ARG A 129 18.52 19.19 -0.73
N ASP A 130 17.39 19.42 -0.08
CA ASP A 130 16.93 20.76 0.27
C ASP A 130 17.64 21.23 1.54
N PRO A 131 18.07 22.50 1.65
CA PRO A 131 18.68 23.02 2.88
C PRO A 131 17.81 22.89 4.13
N SER A 132 16.48 22.80 3.98
CA SER A 132 15.52 22.59 5.06
C SER A 132 15.32 21.13 5.47
N ASP A 133 15.89 20.17 4.75
CA ASP A 133 15.80 18.75 5.08
C ASP A 133 16.47 18.45 6.44
N ASP A 134 15.83 17.59 7.22
CA ASP A 134 16.41 17.07 8.46
C ASP A 134 17.79 16.45 8.19
N ARG A 135 18.74 16.67 9.11
CA ARG A 135 20.12 16.19 9.01
C ARG A 135 20.21 14.68 8.88
N VAL A 136 19.23 13.95 9.41
CA VAL A 136 19.17 12.49 9.29
C VAL A 136 18.91 12.03 7.86
N ILE A 137 18.25 12.86 7.04
CA ILE A 137 17.97 12.57 5.63
C ILE A 137 19.25 12.82 4.83
N VAL A 138 19.78 11.74 4.27
CA VAL A 138 20.99 11.78 3.45
C VAL A 138 20.68 11.86 1.97
N GLU A 139 19.65 11.16 1.48
CA GLU A 139 19.25 11.15 0.06
C GLU A 139 17.76 10.94 -0.14
N THR A 140 17.25 11.52 -1.21
CA THR A 140 15.88 11.32 -1.69
C THR A 140 15.93 10.88 -3.16
N TRP A 141 15.14 9.86 -3.51
CA TRP A 141 15.11 9.24 -4.84
C TRP A 141 13.67 9.08 -5.32
N ILE A 142 13.40 9.43 -6.58
CA ILE A 142 12.07 9.25 -7.24
C ILE A 142 12.16 8.34 -8.45
#